data_AF-A0AAW0KR47-F1
#
_entry.id   AF-A0AAW0KR47-F1
#
_cell.length_a   1.000
_cell.length_b   1.000
_cell.length_c   1.000
_cell.angle_alpha   90.00
_cell.angle_beta   90.00
_cell.angle_gamma   90.00
#
_symmetry.space_group_name_H-M   'P 1'
#
loop_
_entity.id
_entity.type
_entity.pdbx_description
1 polymer ?
#
loop_
_entity_poly.entity_id
_entity_poly.type
_entity_poly.pdbx_seq_one_letter_code
_entity_poly.pdbx_strand_id
1 'polypeptide(L)'
;MLKSDYHNQRSKTMQDLQNACLEYGSFMVINHEMSDRLISRVYEALAKFFDLNEEEKKEYESNDPMDRIRIKKKKKKKNEYLIKFATFYYIKFKIYFIY
;
A
#
# COMPACT_ATOMS: atom_id res chain seq x y z
N MET A 1 -5.64 17.84 -10.19
CA MET A 1 -6.70 17.08 -10.90
C MET A 1 -7.93 16.86 -10.02
N LEU A 2 -7.82 16.19 -8.86
CA LEU A 2 -8.93 16.11 -7.88
C LEU A 2 -9.20 17.46 -7.18
N LYS A 3 -8.15 18.22 -6.87
CA LYS A 3 -8.22 19.59 -6.35
C LYS A 3 -8.08 20.67 -7.44
N SER A 4 -8.45 20.36 -8.68
CA SER A 4 -8.39 21.37 -9.74
C SER A 4 -9.43 22.46 -9.46
N ASP A 5 -9.06 23.73 -9.63
CA ASP A 5 -9.98 24.87 -9.58
C ASP A 5 -10.96 24.85 -10.78
N TYR A 6 -10.61 24.13 -11.85
CA TYR A 6 -11.46 23.97 -13.02
C TYR A 6 -12.52 22.89 -12.79
N HIS A 7 -13.79 23.31 -12.76
CA HIS A 7 -14.94 22.45 -12.48
C HIS A 7 -15.04 21.22 -13.41
N ASN A 8 -14.84 21.42 -14.71
CA ASN A 8 -14.87 20.36 -15.72
C ASN A 8 -13.81 19.29 -15.48
N GLN A 9 -12.58 19.69 -15.13
CA GLN A 9 -11.48 18.77 -14.88
C GLN A 9 -11.71 17.97 -13.60
N ARG A 10 -12.22 18.62 -12.54
CA ARG A 10 -12.58 17.95 -11.29
C ARG A 10 -13.73 16.96 -11.49
N SER A 11 -14.79 17.36 -12.20
CA SER A 11 -15.93 16.50 -12.51
C SER A 11 -15.53 15.28 -13.31
N LYS A 12 -14.70 15.45 -14.34
CA LYS A 12 -14.15 14.33 -15.11
C LYS A 12 -13.33 13.39 -14.23
N THR A 13 -12.42 13.92 -13.42
CA THR A 13 -11.58 13.11 -12.52
C THR A 13 -12.43 12.31 -11.53
N MET A 14 -13.53 12.88 -11.04
CA MET A 14 -14.46 12.20 -10.14
C MET A 14 -15.19 11.03 -10.83
N GLN A 15 -15.58 11.23 -12.10
CA GLN A 15 -16.23 10.19 -12.90
C GLN A 15 -15.25 9.04 -13.21
N ASP A 16 -14.01 9.37 -13.58
CA ASP A 16 -12.96 8.37 -13.81
C ASP A 16 -12.68 7.55 -12.53
N LEU A 17 -12.64 8.22 -11.37
CA LEU A 17 -12.48 7.57 -10.07
C LEU A 17 -13.64 6.62 -9.75
N GLN A 18 -14.88 7.07 -9.98
CA GLN A 18 -16.07 6.26 -9.76
C GLN A 18 -16.05 5.01 -10.65
N ASN A 19 -15.76 5.17 -11.94
CA ASN A 19 -15.68 4.06 -12.88
C ASN A 19 -14.57 3.07 -12.47
N ALA A 20 -13.41 3.58 -12.07
CA ALA A 20 -12.31 2.72 -11.61
C ALA A 20 -12.70 1.88 -10.38
N CYS A 21 -13.41 2.48 -9.42
CA CYS A 21 -13.95 1.76 -8.26
C CYS A 21 -14.97 0.68 -8.65
N LEU A 22 -15.90 1.00 -9.56
CA LEU A 22 -16.98 0.08 -9.94
C LEU A 22 -16.51 -1.05 -10.84
N GLU A 23 -15.63 -0.76 -11.79
CA GLU A 23 -15.19 -1.73 -12.81
C GLU A 23 -14.00 -2.57 -12.34
N TYR A 24 -13.05 -1.97 -11.62
CA TYR A 24 -11.78 -2.63 -11.26
C TYR A 24 -11.58 -2.82 -9.75
N GLY A 25 -12.35 -2.13 -8.91
CA GLY A 25 -12.22 -2.17 -7.44
C GLY A 25 -10.91 -1.55 -6.90
N SER A 26 -10.06 -1.00 -7.76
CA SER A 26 -8.78 -0.38 -7.38
C SER A 26 -8.26 0.54 -8.50
N PHE A 27 -7.40 1.49 -8.12
CA PHE A 27 -6.76 2.43 -9.03
C PHE A 27 -5.44 2.92 -8.43
N MET A 28 -4.60 3.55 -9.26
CA MET A 28 -3.39 4.23 -8.80
C MET A 28 -3.55 5.73 -8.99
N VAL A 29 -3.00 6.51 -8.06
CA VAL A 29 -2.95 7.97 -8.15
C VAL A 29 -1.51 8.38 -8.37
N ILE A 30 -1.27 9.10 -9.46
CA ILE A 30 0.00 9.77 -9.75
C ILE A 30 -0.11 11.26 -9.43
N ASN A 31 1.02 11.94 -9.24
CA ASN A 31 1.05 13.35 -8.81
C ASN A 31 0.24 13.60 -7.53
N HIS A 32 0.30 12.64 -6.61
CA HIS A 32 -0.21 12.87 -5.26
C HIS A 32 0.63 13.96 -4.58
N GLU A 33 0.00 14.84 -3.81
CA GLU A 33 0.70 15.92 -3.08
C GLU A 33 1.57 15.38 -1.92
N MET A 34 1.67 14.06 -1.77
CA MET A 34 2.58 13.44 -0.82
C MET A 34 4.02 13.60 -1.29
N SER A 35 4.86 14.21 -0.47
CA SER A 35 6.29 14.34 -0.75
C SER A 35 6.97 12.97 -0.84
N ASP A 36 7.88 12.78 -1.81
CA ASP A 36 8.66 11.55 -1.95
C ASP A 36 9.43 11.19 -0.68
N ARG A 37 9.90 12.20 0.07
CA ARG A 37 10.57 12.01 1.36
C ARG A 37 9.68 11.32 2.39
N LEU A 38 8.40 11.66 2.45
CA LEU A 38 7.44 11.01 3.35
C LEU A 38 7.24 9.55 2.94
N ILE A 39 7.07 9.31 1.64
CA ILE A 39 6.87 7.97 1.08
C ILE A 39 8.09 7.09 1.36
N SER A 40 9.29 7.60 1.10
CA SER A 40 10.56 6.93 1.39
C SER A 40 10.70 6.56 2.87
N ARG A 41 10.39 7.49 3.80
CA ARG A 41 10.42 7.20 5.24
C ARG A 41 9.43 6.12 5.66
N VAL A 42 8.24 6.09 5.06
CA VAL A 42 7.26 5.02 5.30
C VAL A 42 7.82 3.69 4.82
N TYR A 43 8.43 3.65 3.62
CA TYR A 43 9.06 2.43 3.11
C TYR A 43 10.22 1.94 3.98
N GLU A 44 11.08 2.85 4.45
CA GLU A 44 12.18 2.51 5.36
C GLU A 44 11.66 1.94 6.68
N ALA A 45 10.61 2.55 7.25
CA ALA A 45 10.00 2.07 8.50
C ALA A 45 9.37 0.68 8.31
N LEU A 46 8.65 0.46 7.20
CA LEU A 46 8.09 -0.85 6.87
C LEU A 46 9.18 -1.89 6.64
N ALA A 47 10.25 -1.54 5.91
CA ALA A 47 11.37 -2.43 5.67
C ALA A 47 12.00 -2.88 6.99
N LYS A 48 12.32 -1.93 7.89
CA LYS A 48 12.86 -2.22 9.22
C LYS A 48 11.91 -3.11 10.04
N PHE A 49 10.62 -2.83 10.02
CA PHE A 49 9.62 -3.64 10.74
C PHE A 49 9.55 -5.08 10.24
N PHE A 50 9.60 -5.29 8.92
CA PHE A 50 9.60 -6.64 8.35
C PHE A 50 10.93 -7.38 8.49
N ASP A 51 12.03 -6.65 8.68
CA ASP A 51 13.37 -7.20 8.91
C ASP A 51 13.63 -7.60 10.38
N LEU A 52 12.75 -7.20 11.31
CA LEU A 52 12.80 -7.66 12.71
C LEU A 52 12.88 -9.19 12.78
N ASN A 53 13.61 -9.70 13.76
CA ASN A 53 13.71 -11.14 13.99
C ASN A 53 12.40 -11.72 14.59
N GLU A 54 12.31 -13.05 14.70
CA GLU A 54 11.08 -13.70 15.20
C GLU A 54 10.79 -13.39 16.68
N GLU A 55 11.79 -13.11 17.50
CA GLU A 55 11.63 -12.76 18.91
C GLU A 55 11.06 -11.35 19.05
N GLU A 56 11.61 -10.39 18.31
CA GLU A 56 11.11 -9.01 18.24
C GLU A 56 9.69 -8.96 17.65
N LYS A 57 9.41 -9.75 16.62
CA LYS A 57 8.07 -9.84 16.02
C LYS A 57 7.02 -10.40 16.98
N LYS A 58 7.42 -11.19 17.99
CA LYS A 58 6.52 -11.80 18.96
C LYS A 58 5.81 -10.76 19.83
N GLU A 59 6.43 -9.61 20.07
CA GLU A 59 5.81 -8.49 20.81
C GLU A 59 4.55 -7.98 20.12
N TYR A 60 4.48 -8.10 18.79
CA TYR A 60 3.35 -7.65 17.97
C TYR A 60 2.38 -8.78 17.63
N GLU A 61 2.57 -10.01 18.15
CA GLU A 61 1.64 -11.11 17.88
C GLU A 61 0.34 -10.94 18.66
N SER A 62 -0.72 -10.60 17.93
CA SER A 62 -2.04 -10.46 18.53
C SER A 62 -3.19 -10.81 17.57
N ASN A 63 -4.24 -11.36 18.18
CA ASN A 63 -5.52 -11.60 17.52
C ASN A 63 -6.54 -10.49 17.78
N ASP A 64 -6.26 -9.55 18.70
CA ASP A 64 -7.17 -8.46 19.03
C ASP A 64 -7.30 -7.49 17.83
N PRO A 65 -8.54 -7.17 17.40
CA PRO A 65 -8.78 -6.13 16.40
C PRO A 65 -8.47 -4.71 16.84
N MET A 66 -8.38 -4.45 18.14
CA MET A 66 -8.11 -3.12 18.69
C MET A 66 -6.63 -2.79 18.80
N ASP A 67 -5.74 -3.77 18.62
CA ASP A 67 -4.31 -3.53 18.62
C ASP A 67 -3.87 -2.70 17.42
N ARG A 68 -3.16 -1.60 17.71
CA ARG A 68 -2.69 -0.64 16.72
C ARG A 68 -1.68 -1.24 15.75
N ILE A 69 -0.87 -2.19 16.23
CA ILE A 69 0.11 -2.93 15.45
C ILE A 69 -0.06 -4.41 15.79
N ARG A 70 -0.25 -5.25 14.77
CA ARG A 70 -0.42 -6.69 14.96
C ARG A 70 0.19 -7.49 13.82
N ILE A 71 0.86 -8.58 14.17
CA ILE A 71 1.35 -9.61 13.27
C ILE A 71 0.50 -10.85 13.47
N LYS A 72 -0.25 -11.24 12.43
CA LYS A 72 -0.98 -12.51 12.43
C LYS A 72 -0.11 -13.60 11.83
N LYS A 73 0.29 -14.58 12.63
CA LYS A 73 0.90 -15.82 12.14
C LYS A 73 -0.19 -16.69 11.50
N LYS A 74 -0.17 -16.83 10.17
CA LYS A 74 -0.95 -17.86 9.47
C LYS A 74 -0.17 -19.18 9.47
N LYS A 75 -0.90 -20.31 9.56
CA LYS A 75 -0.32 -21.63 9.22
C LYS A 75 0.13 -21.59 7.75
N LYS A 76 1.42 -21.83 7.51
CA LYS A 76 2.07 -21.71 6.19
C LYS A 76 1.35 -22.56 5.12
N LYS A 77 0.79 -21.93 4.08
CA LYS A 77 0.58 -22.57 2.77
C LYS A 77 1.73 -22.13 1.85
N LYS A 78 2.41 -23.09 1.20
CA LYS A 78 3.61 -22.88 0.35
C LYS A 78 3.41 -21.78 -0.72
N ASN A 79 2.16 -21.56 -1.17
CA ASN A 79 1.81 -20.60 -2.21
C ASN A 79 1.65 -19.14 -1.72
N GLU A 80 1.55 -18.88 -0.41
CA GLU A 80 1.33 -17.52 0.11
C GLU A 80 2.60 -16.65 0.07
N TYR A 81 3.78 -17.27 0.21
CA TYR A 81 5.06 -16.57 0.12
C TYR A 81 5.30 -16.01 -1.28
N LEU A 82 5.03 -16.81 -2.32
CA LEU A 82 5.15 -16.39 -3.72
C LEU A 82 4.23 -15.21 -4.04
N ILE A 83 2.99 -15.23 -3.52
CA ILE A 83 2.01 -14.16 -3.74
C ILE A 83 2.47 -12.87 -3.05
N LYS A 84 2.88 -12.91 -1.77
CA LYS A 84 3.38 -11.71 -1.07
C LYS A 84 4.64 -11.13 -1.72
N PHE A 85 5.59 -11.97 -2.11
CA PHE A 85 6.81 -11.54 -2.78
C PHE A 85 6.48 -10.89 -4.13
N ALA A 86 5.58 -11.51 -4.91
CA ALA A 86 5.12 -10.96 -6.18
C ALA A 86 4.39 -9.63 -6.01
N THR A 87 3.49 -9.49 -5.02
CA THR A 87 2.79 -8.23 -4.76
C THR A 87 3.76 -7.13 -4.33
N PHE A 88 4.71 -7.42 -3.44
CA PHE A 88 5.69 -6.43 -2.98
C PHE A 88 6.67 -6.03 -4.09
N TYR A 89 7.15 -7.00 -4.88
CA TYR A 89 7.99 -6.72 -6.05
C TYR A 89 7.22 -5.96 -7.12
N TYR A 90 5.97 -6.31 -7.40
CA TYR A 90 5.15 -5.61 -8.41
C TYR A 90 4.85 -4.18 -7.96
N ILE A 91 4.55 -3.95 -6.67
CA ILE A 91 4.41 -2.60 -6.11
C ILE A 91 5.73 -1.83 -6.22
N LYS A 92 6.86 -2.45 -5.84
CA LYS A 92 8.19 -1.85 -5.98
C LYS A 92 8.49 -1.50 -7.44
N PHE A 93 8.41 -2.46 -8.36
CA PHE A 93 8.68 -2.23 -9.79
C PHE A 93 7.76 -1.17 -10.37
N LYS A 94 6.46 -1.23 -10.07
CA LYS A 94 5.49 -0.28 -10.64
C LYS A 94 5.70 1.14 -10.14
N ILE A 95 6.12 1.32 -8.90
CA ILE A 95 6.52 2.64 -8.38
C ILE A 95 7.81 3.12 -9.05
N TYR A 96 8.83 2.27 -9.16
CA TYR A 96 10.10 2.62 -9.81
C TYR A 96 9.95 2.98 -11.30
N PHE A 97 8.94 2.44 -12.00
CA PHE A 97 8.66 2.75 -13.40
C PHE A 97 7.77 3.99 -13.62
N ILE A 98 7.23 4.59 -12.56
CA ILE A 98 6.37 5.78 -12.65
C ILE A 98 7.13 7.07 -12.25
N TYR A 99 8.43 6.98 -11.96
CA TYR A 99 9.34 8.12 -11.80
C TYR A 99 10.12 8.43 -13.08
#